data_AF-A0AAE0VSY7-F1
#
_entry.id   AF-A0AAE0VSY7-F1
#
_cell.length_a   1.000
_cell.length_b   1.000
_cell.length_c   1.000
_cell.angle_alpha   90.00
_cell.angle_beta   90.00
_cell.angle_gamma   90.00
#
_symmetry.space_group_name_H-M   'P 1'
#
loop_
_entity.id
_entity.type
_entity.pdbx_description
1 polymer ?
#
loop_
_entity_poly.entity_id
_entity_poly.type
_entity_poly.pdbx_seq_one_letter_code
_entity_poly.pdbx_strand_id
1 'polypeptide(L)'
;MTEENKDKTFPKMTPNFTSFTVDFGQQNGSRVPKRFQNQQCKPKITTMEDIEKKQRQAEARRKNHEEMKAETARVVREECAKINDKAMKLFEQDAKRQGLPGTEHIRPMTRKQASLAIREMSHDMNKLASGMNSNISLPST
;
A
#
# COMPACT_ATOMS: atom_id res chain seq x y z
N MET A 1 -20.29 -51.14 48.70
CA MET A 1 -21.36 -50.80 47.73
C MET A 1 -20.72 -49.86 46.71
N THR A 2 -20.50 -50.35 45.50
CA THR A 2 -19.82 -49.65 44.40
C THR A 2 -20.84 -49.29 43.33
N GLU A 3 -21.04 -48.00 43.08
CA GLU A 3 -21.82 -47.51 41.94
C GLU A 3 -20.87 -47.05 40.83
N GLU A 4 -20.90 -47.75 39.70
CA GLU A 4 -20.31 -47.28 38.44
C GLU A 4 -21.37 -46.48 37.66
N ASN A 5 -21.17 -45.17 37.57
CA ASN A 5 -21.86 -44.32 36.60
C ASN A 5 -21.26 -44.54 35.22
N LYS A 6 -21.99 -45.20 34.31
CA LYS A 6 -21.67 -45.25 32.88
C LYS A 6 -22.44 -44.17 32.15
N ASP A 7 -21.67 -43.20 31.67
CA ASP A 7 -22.12 -42.08 30.85
C ASP A 7 -22.85 -42.56 29.59
N LYS A 8 -24.01 -41.93 29.37
CA LYS A 8 -24.85 -42.07 28.19
C LYS A 8 -24.29 -41.19 27.08
N THR A 9 -23.81 -41.78 25.98
CA THR A 9 -23.60 -41.06 24.71
C THR A 9 -24.55 -41.58 23.64
N PHE A 10 -25.34 -40.65 23.10
CA PHE A 10 -26.39 -40.85 22.12
C PHE A 10 -25.87 -41.35 20.75
N PRO A 11 -26.59 -42.23 20.04
CA PRO A 11 -26.27 -42.58 18.66
C PRO A 11 -26.72 -41.47 17.70
N LYS A 12 -25.79 -40.90 16.94
CA LYS A 12 -26.10 -40.00 15.82
C LYS A 12 -26.32 -40.83 14.56
N MET A 13 -27.56 -40.90 14.09
CA MET A 13 -27.89 -41.38 12.74
C MET A 13 -27.76 -40.25 11.73
N THR A 14 -27.05 -40.52 10.63
CA THR A 14 -27.15 -39.85 9.32
C THR A 14 -26.94 -40.92 8.22
N PRO A 15 -27.41 -40.68 6.97
CA PRO A 15 -27.97 -41.72 6.09
C PRO A 15 -26.93 -42.63 5.42
N ASN A 16 -27.28 -43.92 5.31
CA ASN A 16 -26.74 -44.99 4.43
C ASN A 16 -25.31 -44.84 3.87
N PHE A 17 -24.31 -44.59 4.70
CA PHE A 17 -22.91 -44.82 4.36
C PHE A 17 -22.26 -45.71 5.42
N THR A 18 -21.76 -46.86 4.99
CA THR A 18 -20.94 -47.75 5.81
C THR A 18 -19.49 -47.31 5.69
N SER A 19 -18.98 -46.62 6.70
CA SER A 19 -17.53 -46.42 6.85
C SER A 19 -16.94 -47.60 7.60
N PHE A 20 -15.93 -48.25 7.02
CA PHE A 20 -15.12 -49.24 7.71
C PHE A 20 -13.65 -48.94 7.42
N THR A 21 -12.80 -49.18 8.42
CA THR A 21 -11.36 -49.03 8.25
C THR A 21 -10.80 -50.41 7.94
N VAL A 22 -10.23 -50.58 6.75
CA VAL A 22 -9.54 -51.84 6.39
C VAL A 22 -8.08 -51.68 6.75
N ASP A 23 -7.64 -52.41 7.77
CA ASP A 23 -6.27 -52.37 8.23
C ASP A 23 -5.43 -53.35 7.39
N PHE A 24 -4.90 -52.87 6.27
CA PHE A 24 -3.95 -53.62 5.45
C PHE A 24 -2.59 -53.61 6.14
N GLY A 25 -2.44 -54.46 7.17
CA GLY A 25 -1.18 -54.79 7.83
C GLY A 25 -0.26 -53.59 8.08
N GLN A 26 -0.49 -52.88 9.19
CA GLN A 26 0.38 -51.87 9.82
C GLN A 26 1.45 -51.27 8.89
N GLN A 27 1.04 -50.60 7.82
CA GLN A 27 1.96 -49.69 7.13
C GLN A 27 2.36 -48.65 8.16
N ASN A 28 3.67 -48.57 8.45
CA ASN A 28 4.27 -47.62 9.38
C ASN A 28 3.55 -46.28 9.30
N GLY A 29 2.59 -46.07 10.21
CA GLY A 29 1.67 -44.94 10.13
C GLY A 29 2.50 -43.68 9.97
N SER A 30 2.15 -42.85 8.99
CA SER A 30 2.87 -41.60 8.70
C SER A 30 3.20 -40.92 10.02
N ARG A 31 4.46 -41.05 10.45
CA ARG A 31 4.87 -40.55 11.76
C ARG A 31 4.73 -39.05 11.64
N VAL A 32 3.76 -38.49 12.38
CA VAL A 32 3.60 -37.05 12.54
C VAL A 32 5.01 -36.48 12.64
N PRO A 33 5.43 -35.59 11.71
CA PRO A 33 6.80 -35.12 11.68
C PRO A 33 7.21 -34.68 13.09
N LYS A 34 8.36 -35.14 13.60
CA LYS A 34 8.74 -34.97 15.02
C LYS A 34 8.56 -33.54 15.54
N ARG A 35 8.74 -32.54 14.66
CA ARG A 35 8.48 -31.11 14.92
C ARG A 35 7.05 -30.79 15.40
N PHE A 36 6.08 -31.62 15.06
CA PHE A 36 4.66 -31.47 15.39
C PHE A 36 4.16 -32.45 16.46
N GLN A 37 4.97 -33.43 16.90
CA GLN A 37 4.54 -34.43 17.90
C GLN A 37 4.28 -33.82 19.28
N ASN A 38 5.03 -32.77 19.65
CA ASN A 38 4.89 -32.06 20.92
C ASN A 38 4.23 -30.68 20.78
N GLN A 39 3.83 -30.31 19.56
CA GLN A 39 3.02 -29.12 19.35
C GLN A 39 1.56 -29.49 19.65
N GLN A 40 1.25 -29.64 20.94
CA GLN A 40 -0.08 -29.22 21.37
C GLN A 40 -0.12 -27.71 21.12
N CYS A 41 -0.42 -27.32 19.88
CA CYS A 41 -0.81 -25.99 19.51
C CYS A 41 -2.12 -25.74 20.24
N LYS A 42 -2.05 -25.44 21.55
CA LYS A 42 -3.17 -24.82 22.24
C LYS A 42 -3.44 -23.55 21.44
N PRO A 43 -4.59 -23.44 20.75
CA PRO A 43 -4.87 -22.24 20.01
C PRO A 43 -4.78 -21.09 21.01
N LYS A 44 -3.90 -20.12 20.75
CA LYS A 44 -3.90 -18.88 21.54
C LYS A 44 -5.33 -18.35 21.44
N ILE A 45 -6.03 -18.34 22.57
CA ILE A 45 -7.38 -17.79 22.65
C ILE A 45 -7.21 -16.31 22.34
N THR A 46 -7.59 -15.93 21.12
CA THR A 46 -7.54 -14.54 20.70
C THR A 46 -8.76 -13.87 21.30
N THR A 47 -8.55 -12.89 22.16
CA THR A 47 -9.67 -12.14 22.74
C THR A 47 -10.27 -11.20 21.69
N MET A 48 -11.52 -10.79 21.87
CA MET A 48 -12.13 -9.78 20.99
C MET A 48 -11.31 -8.48 20.99
N GLU A 49 -10.75 -8.10 22.14
CA GLU A 49 -9.87 -6.94 22.28
C GLU A 49 -8.59 -7.07 21.42
N ASP A 50 -7.99 -8.26 21.33
CA ASP A 50 -6.83 -8.50 20.46
C ASP A 50 -7.17 -8.34 18.97
N ILE A 51 -8.39 -8.72 18.57
CA ILE A 51 -8.88 -8.57 17.20
C ILE A 51 -9.09 -7.09 16.90
N GLU A 52 -9.80 -6.37 17.77
CA GLU A 52 -10.06 -4.94 17.61
C GLU A 52 -8.76 -4.13 17.58
N LYS A 53 -7.79 -4.46 18.43
CA LYS A 53 -6.47 -3.81 18.43
C LYS A 53 -5.75 -4.00 17.09
N LYS A 54 -5.77 -5.21 16.53
CA LYS A 54 -5.16 -5.49 15.22
C LYS A 54 -5.90 -4.78 14.09
N GLN A 55 -7.22 -4.73 14.14
CA GLN A 55 -8.04 -4.01 13.16
C GLN A 55 -7.75 -2.50 13.20
N ARG A 56 -7.72 -1.89 14.39
CA ARG A 56 -7.38 -0.47 14.56
C ARG A 56 -5.98 -0.14 14.04
N GLN A 57 -5.01 -1.02 14.29
CA GLN A 57 -3.65 -0.85 13.74
C GLN A 57 -3.63 -0.95 12.20
N ALA A 58 -4.42 -1.86 11.61
CA ALA A 58 -4.54 -1.97 10.17
C ALA A 58 -5.20 -0.72 9.56
N GLU A 59 -6.24 -0.19 10.20
CA GLU A 59 -6.88 1.06 9.80
C GLU A 59 -5.95 2.26 9.93
N ALA A 60 -5.18 2.35 11.01
CA ALA A 60 -4.18 3.41 11.17
C ALA A 60 -3.13 3.37 10.05
N ARG A 61 -2.68 2.17 9.64
CA ARG A 61 -1.77 2.01 8.50
C ARG A 61 -2.42 2.45 7.18
N ARG A 62 -3.67 2.07 6.94
CA ARG A 62 -4.41 2.50 5.74
C ARG A 62 -4.56 4.02 5.69
N LYS A 63 -4.98 4.63 6.80
CA LYS A 63 -5.17 6.08 6.91
C LYS A 63 -3.85 6.83 6.70
N ASN A 64 -2.78 6.41 7.36
CA ASN A 64 -1.46 7.04 7.19
C ASN A 64 -0.97 6.97 5.74
N HIS A 65 -1.20 5.83 5.07
CA HIS A 65 -0.84 5.69 3.66
C HIS A 65 -1.70 6.57 2.73
N GLU A 66 -2.99 6.72 3.02
CA GLU A 66 -3.88 7.62 2.30
C GLU A 66 -3.47 9.10 2.49
N GLU A 67 -3.18 9.50 3.73
CA GLU A 67 -2.69 10.85 4.07
C GLU A 67 -1.36 11.14 3.36
N MET A 68 -0.41 10.19 3.37
CA MET A 68 0.87 10.35 2.68
C MET A 68 0.70 10.50 1.16
N LYS A 69 -0.23 9.74 0.55
CA LYS A 69 -0.57 9.88 -0.87
C LYS A 69 -1.18 11.24 -1.17
N ALA A 70 -2.13 11.69 -0.35
CA ALA A 70 -2.77 13.00 -0.51
C ALA A 70 -1.75 14.14 -0.37
N GLU A 71 -0.87 14.07 0.63
CA GLU A 71 0.18 15.05 0.85
C GLU A 71 1.17 15.10 -0.33
N THR A 72 1.59 13.93 -0.82
CA THR A 72 2.46 13.84 -2.00
C THR A 72 1.80 14.49 -3.22
N ALA A 73 0.51 14.22 -3.47
CA ALA A 73 -0.23 14.84 -4.55
C ALA A 73 -0.32 16.37 -4.40
N ARG A 74 -0.48 16.87 -3.18
CA ARG A 74 -0.47 18.31 -2.89
C ARG A 74 0.88 18.94 -3.24
N VAL A 75 1.98 18.38 -2.73
CA VAL A 75 3.34 18.87 -3.00
C VAL A 75 3.63 18.87 -4.50
N VAL A 76 3.27 17.80 -5.21
CA VAL A 76 3.46 17.72 -6.68
C VAL A 76 2.69 18.83 -7.40
N ARG A 77 1.44 19.10 -7.00
CA ARG A 77 0.65 20.20 -7.59
C ARG A 77 1.29 21.56 -7.35
N GLU A 78 1.79 21.81 -6.14
CA GLU A 78 2.45 23.08 -5.81
C GLU A 78 3.74 23.29 -6.61
N GLU A 79 4.55 22.24 -6.77
CA GLU A 79 5.78 22.31 -7.58
C GLU A 79 5.46 22.50 -9.08
N CYS A 80 4.43 21.82 -9.60
CA CYS A 80 3.93 22.04 -10.96
C CYS A 80 3.47 23.49 -11.18
N ALA A 81 2.77 24.08 -10.21
CA ALA A 81 2.32 25.47 -10.29
C ALA A 81 3.51 26.44 -10.37
N LYS A 82 4.56 26.22 -9.56
CA LYS A 82 5.80 27.03 -9.62
C LYS A 82 6.50 26.94 -10.98
N ILE A 83 6.58 25.74 -11.54
CA ILE A 83 7.16 25.52 -12.88
C ILE A 83 6.30 26.22 -13.94
N ASN A 84 4.98 26.10 -13.85
CA ASN A 84 4.04 26.73 -14.76
C ASN A 84 4.19 28.26 -14.75
N ASP A 85 4.31 28.89 -13.58
CA ASP A 85 4.53 30.34 -13.47
C ASP A 85 5.82 30.79 -14.15
N LYS A 86 6.90 29.99 -14.04
CA LYS A 86 8.17 30.27 -14.75
C LYS A 86 8.02 30.10 -16.26
N ALA A 87 7.33 29.05 -16.70
CA ALA A 87 7.06 28.79 -18.11
C ALA A 87 6.20 29.90 -18.74
N MET A 88 5.15 30.35 -18.04
CA MET A 88 4.29 31.44 -18.49
C MET A 88 5.06 32.74 -18.71
N LYS A 89 5.97 33.09 -17.80
CA LYS A 89 6.86 34.25 -18.00
C LYS A 89 7.73 34.12 -19.24
N LEU A 90 8.23 32.92 -19.54
CA LEU A 90 9.01 32.68 -20.76
C LEU A 90 8.13 32.76 -22.03
N PHE A 91 6.89 32.27 -21.97
CA PHE A 91 5.94 32.40 -23.08
C PHE A 91 5.53 33.85 -23.33
N GLU A 92 5.32 34.65 -22.28
CA GLU A 92 5.08 36.08 -22.36
C GLU A 92 6.24 36.82 -23.05
N GLN A 93 7.49 36.46 -22.72
CA GLN A 93 8.66 37.02 -23.38
C GLN A 93 8.75 36.63 -24.86
N ASP A 94 8.42 35.38 -25.18
CA ASP A 94 8.40 34.94 -26.57
C ASP A 94 7.30 35.63 -27.37
N ALA A 95 6.10 35.77 -26.80
CA ALA A 95 5.00 36.50 -27.39
C ALA A 95 5.37 37.97 -27.68
N LYS A 96 6.04 38.63 -26.74
CA LYS A 96 6.56 39.98 -26.94
C LYS A 96 7.61 40.03 -28.06
N ARG A 97 8.52 39.04 -28.12
CA ARG A 97 9.54 38.96 -29.17
C ARG A 97 8.93 38.80 -30.56
N GLN A 98 7.81 38.07 -30.66
CA GLN A 98 7.06 37.89 -31.90
C GLN A 98 6.20 39.12 -32.27
N GLY A 99 6.09 40.11 -31.39
CA GLY A 99 5.30 41.32 -31.64
C GLY A 99 3.78 41.08 -31.56
N LEU A 100 3.34 40.10 -30.77
CA LEU A 100 1.91 39.81 -30.61
C LEU A 100 1.16 40.98 -29.93
N PRO A 101 -0.10 41.26 -30.32
CA PRO A 101 -0.88 42.34 -29.72
C PRO A 101 -1.12 42.09 -28.22
N GLY A 102 -1.19 43.16 -27.44
CA GLY A 102 -1.39 43.09 -25.99
C GLY A 102 -0.11 42.87 -25.17
N THR A 103 1.06 42.71 -25.79
CA THR A 103 2.35 42.44 -25.11
C THR A 103 3.16 43.70 -24.75
N GLU A 104 2.59 44.89 -24.96
CA GLU A 104 3.28 46.17 -24.80
C GLU A 104 3.79 46.39 -23.37
N HIS A 105 2.99 45.99 -22.37
CA HIS A 105 3.27 46.13 -20.95
C HIS A 105 4.34 45.17 -20.42
N ILE A 106 4.68 44.10 -21.15
CA ILE A 106 5.65 43.10 -20.70
C ILE A 106 7.06 43.68 -20.77
N ARG A 107 7.81 43.76 -19.67
CA ARG A 107 9.19 44.25 -19.72
C ARG A 107 10.10 43.24 -20.44
N PRO A 108 10.91 43.64 -21.44
CA PRO A 108 11.80 42.71 -22.12
C PRO A 108 12.87 42.16 -21.18
N MET A 109 13.06 40.84 -21.24
CA MET A 109 14.06 40.10 -20.50
C MET A 109 15.38 40.04 -21.28
N THR A 110 16.51 40.17 -20.58
CA THR A 110 17.83 40.01 -21.21
C THR A 110 18.10 38.54 -21.54
N ARG A 111 18.92 38.26 -22.56
CA ARG A 111 19.31 36.88 -22.93
C ARG A 111 19.89 36.08 -21.74
N LYS A 112 20.68 36.74 -20.88
CA LYS A 112 21.28 36.13 -19.68
C LYS A 112 20.21 35.75 -18.65
N GLN A 113 19.18 36.58 -18.47
CA GLN A 113 18.08 36.27 -17.56
C GLN A 113 17.22 35.12 -18.11
N ALA A 114 16.96 35.11 -19.42
CA ALA A 114 16.20 34.03 -20.06
C ALA A 114 16.91 32.69 -19.94
N SER A 115 18.23 32.63 -20.16
CA SER A 115 19.00 31.39 -20.03
C SER A 115 19.03 30.87 -18.58
N LEU A 116 19.11 31.76 -17.59
CA LEU A 116 19.01 31.40 -16.17
C LEU A 116 17.61 30.85 -15.84
N ALA A 117 16.55 31.52 -16.28
CA ALA A 117 15.17 31.07 -16.05
C ALA A 117 14.89 29.69 -16.68
N ILE A 118 15.38 29.44 -17.90
CA ILE A 118 15.28 28.14 -18.56
C ILE A 118 16.03 27.07 -17.78
N ARG A 119 17.26 27.38 -17.32
CA ARG A 119 18.08 26.44 -16.55
C ARG A 119 17.43 26.08 -15.21
N GLU A 120 16.90 27.08 -14.50
CA GLU A 120 16.17 26.88 -13.25
C GLU A 120 14.92 26.03 -13.45
N MET A 121 14.12 26.34 -14.48
CA MET A 121 12.94 25.55 -14.83
C MET A 121 13.30 24.09 -15.14
N SER A 122 14.37 23.85 -15.91
CA SER A 122 14.86 22.51 -16.20
C SER A 122 15.32 21.76 -14.94
N HIS A 123 15.99 22.45 -14.01
CA HIS A 123 16.34 21.87 -12.72
C HIS A 123 15.08 21.47 -11.93
N ASP A 124 14.09 22.35 -11.84
CA ASP A 124 12.85 22.10 -11.10
C ASP A 124 12.08 20.92 -11.69
N MET A 125 12.00 20.82 -13.03
CA MET A 125 11.41 19.67 -13.73
C MET A 125 12.14 18.37 -13.44
N ASN A 126 13.48 18.37 -13.44
CA ASN A 126 14.26 17.18 -13.12
C ASN A 126 14.06 16.74 -11.68
N LYS A 127 13.97 17.69 -10.74
CA LYS A 127 13.69 17.42 -9.33
C LYS A 127 12.29 16.80 -9.16
N LEU A 128 11.29 17.35 -9.84
CA LEU A 128 9.93 16.83 -9.84
C LEU A 128 9.87 15.41 -10.43
N ALA A 129 10.46 15.20 -11.61
CA ALA A 129 10.50 13.89 -12.26
C ALA A 129 11.19 12.82 -11.39
N SER A 130 12.29 13.19 -10.72
CA SER A 130 13.00 12.29 -9.80
C SER A 130 12.13 11.91 -8.59
N GLY A 131 11.40 12.87 -8.03
CA GLY A 131 10.47 12.64 -6.93
C GLY A 131 9.21 11.85 -7.31
N MET A 132 8.76 11.93 -8.56
CA MET A 132 7.61 11.14 -9.04
C MET A 132 7.97 9.64 -9.18
N ASN A 133 9.17 9.32 -9.66
CA ASN A 133 9.60 7.94 -9.83
C ASN A 133 9.70 7.16 -8.51
N SER A 134 10.11 7.81 -7.42
CA SER A 134 10.15 7.20 -6.08
C SER A 134 8.77 6.93 -5.48
N ASN A 135 7.75 7.67 -5.91
CA ASN A 135 6.37 7.51 -5.42
C ASN A 135 5.57 6.46 -6.21
N ILE A 136 5.99 6.15 -7.43
CA ILE A 136 5.38 5.10 -8.28
C ILE A 136 5.88 3.70 -7.86
N SER A 137 7.09 3.58 -7.28
CA SER A 137 7.62 2.31 -6.78
C SER A 137 7.11 1.93 -5.39
N LEU A 138 5.80 2.03 -5.15
CA LEU A 138 5.20 1.36 -3.99
C LEU A 138 5.06 -0.13 -4.32
N PRO A 139 5.61 -1.05 -3.52
CA PRO A 139 5.45 -2.48 -3.76
C PRO A 139 3.96 -2.82 -3.67
N SER A 140 3.42 -3.34 -4.78
CA SER A 140 2.13 -4.00 -4.81
C SER A 140 2.22 -5.27 -3.95
N THR A 141 1.83 -5.17 -2.68
CA THR A 141 1.48 -6.33 -1.83
C THR A 141 0.00 -6.61 -1.91
#